data_AF-A0AA50DQ97-F1
#
_entry.id   AF-A0AA50DQ97-F1
#
_cell.length_a   1.000
_cell.length_b   1.000
_cell.length_c   1.000
_cell.angle_alpha   90.00
_cell.angle_beta   90.00
_cell.angle_gamma   90.00
#
_symmetry.space_group_name_H-M   'P 1'
#
loop_
_entity.id
_entity.type
_entity.pdbx_description
1 polymer ?
#
loop_
_entity_poly.entity_id
_entity_poly.type
_entity_poly.pdbx_seq_one_letter_code
_entity_poly.pdbx_strand_id
1 'polypeptide(L)'
;MESEKYFQGYSGRLGDYLFPEEGFYDMEARHCVSELLARHGGASTPQAFLVLLETFTPEMVQHKIDNPDWSTAQTVSRWENTTKKLIRRRTEQRFADELAAANSSGQE
;
A
#
# COMPACT_ATOMS: atom_id res chain seq x y z
N MET A 1 -30.76 -1.02 13.55
CA MET A 1 -29.34 -0.75 13.85
C MET A 1 -28.54 -1.67 12.96
N GLU A 2 -28.33 -1.24 11.73
CA GLU A 2 -27.63 -2.00 10.70
C GLU A 2 -26.15 -1.62 10.78
N SER A 3 -25.28 -2.62 10.83
CA SER A 3 -23.85 -2.49 11.12
C SER A 3 -23.10 -1.65 10.07
N GLU A 4 -23.00 -0.34 10.32
CA GLU A 4 -22.26 0.70 9.57
C GLU A 4 -20.72 0.55 9.53
N LYS A 5 -20.12 -0.65 9.66
CA LYS A 5 -18.66 -0.76 9.87
C LYS A 5 -17.90 -1.85 9.10
N TYR A 6 -18.47 -2.42 8.05
CA TYR A 6 -17.64 -3.08 7.05
C TYR A 6 -17.26 -2.03 6.02
N PHE A 7 -16.18 -1.28 6.31
CA PHE A 7 -15.53 -0.44 5.33
C PHE A 7 -15.36 -1.31 4.07
N GLN A 8 -15.98 -0.91 2.95
CA GLN A 8 -15.70 -1.45 1.61
C GLN A 8 -14.24 -1.06 1.22
N GLY A 9 -13.31 -1.48 2.06
CA GLY A 9 -12.39 -0.58 2.72
C GLY A 9 -10.98 -0.56 2.18
N TYR A 10 -10.72 -1.49 1.28
CA TYR A 10 -9.53 -1.51 0.45
C TYR A 10 -9.98 -1.57 -1.02
N SER A 11 -11.00 -0.79 -1.34
CA SER A 11 -11.28 -0.37 -2.71
C SER A 11 -10.14 0.55 -3.21
N GLY A 12 -10.09 0.85 -4.50
CA GLY A 12 -9.05 1.70 -5.12
C GLY A 12 -8.87 3.10 -4.50
N ARG A 13 -9.70 3.50 -3.52
CA ARG A 13 -9.61 4.75 -2.74
C ARG A 13 -8.73 4.67 -1.50
N LEU A 14 -8.15 3.51 -1.15
CA LEU A 14 -7.21 3.43 -0.02
C LEU A 14 -6.02 4.37 -0.20
N GLY A 15 -5.56 4.54 -1.44
CA GLY A 15 -4.49 5.47 -1.79
C GLY A 15 -4.85 6.91 -1.38
N ASP A 16 -6.04 7.38 -1.78
CA ASP A 16 -6.59 8.69 -1.38
C ASP A 16 -6.67 8.86 0.15
N TYR A 17 -7.09 7.80 0.84
CA TYR A 17 -7.25 7.84 2.29
C TYR A 17 -5.91 7.90 3.04
N LEU A 18 -4.93 7.12 2.58
CA LEU A 18 -3.58 7.11 3.16
C LEU A 18 -2.80 8.38 2.82
N PHE A 19 -3.02 8.94 1.63
CA PHE A 19 -2.26 10.05 1.06
C PHE A 19 -3.20 11.16 0.55
N PRO A 20 -3.77 11.97 1.46
CA PRO A 20 -4.63 13.09 1.09
C PRO A 20 -3.84 14.32 0.60
N GLU A 21 -2.51 14.32 0.75
CA GLU A 21 -1.63 15.44 0.41
C GLU A 21 -1.09 15.31 -1.03
N GLU A 22 -0.84 16.45 -1.68
CA GLU A 22 -0.36 16.52 -3.07
C GLU A 22 1.18 16.57 -3.17
N GLY A 23 1.88 16.02 -2.18
CA GLY A 23 3.33 15.86 -2.21
C GLY A 23 3.76 14.91 -3.33
N PHE A 24 4.93 15.14 -3.94
CA PHE A 24 5.44 14.25 -5.00
C PHE A 24 5.49 12.78 -4.57
N TYR A 25 6.00 12.51 -3.36
CA TYR A 25 6.07 11.15 -2.82
C TYR A 25 4.71 10.59 -2.40
N ASP A 26 3.80 11.44 -1.92
CA ASP A 26 2.43 11.05 -1.57
C ASP A 26 1.62 10.67 -2.82
N MET A 27 1.76 11.42 -3.91
CA MET A 27 1.15 11.08 -5.21
C MET A 27 1.71 9.79 -5.78
N GLU A 28 3.04 9.60 -5.74
CA GLU A 28 3.67 8.35 -6.19
C GLU A 28 3.18 7.16 -5.35
N ALA A 29 3.17 7.30 -4.03
CA ALA A 29 2.66 6.28 -3.11
C ALA A 29 1.19 5.96 -3.36
N ARG A 30 0.34 6.98 -3.53
CA ARG A 30 -1.09 6.84 -3.87
C ARG A 30 -1.30 6.07 -5.17
N HIS A 31 -0.50 6.37 -6.20
CA HIS A 31 -0.54 5.65 -7.46
C HIS A 31 -0.18 4.17 -7.26
N CYS A 32 0.92 3.88 -6.56
CA CYS A 32 1.34 2.50 -6.27
C CYS A 32 0.29 1.72 -5.46
N VAL A 33 -0.37 2.35 -4.48
CA VAL A 33 -1.46 1.72 -3.71
C VAL A 33 -2.65 1.40 -4.61
N SER A 34 -3.03 2.34 -5.47
CA SER A 34 -4.14 2.16 -6.41
C SER A 34 -3.86 1.03 -7.39
N GLU A 35 -2.63 0.97 -7.92
CA GLU A 35 -2.17 -0.09 -8.82
C GLU A 35 -2.18 -1.47 -8.14
N LEU A 36 -1.64 -1.56 -6.91
CA LEU A 36 -1.64 -2.79 -6.12
C LEU A 36 -3.06 -3.32 -5.93
N LEU A 37 -3.99 -2.46 -5.49
CA LEU A 37 -5.37 -2.88 -5.26
C LEU A 37 -6.09 -3.23 -6.57
N ALA A 38 -5.85 -2.50 -7.65
CA ALA A 38 -6.42 -2.82 -8.95
C ALA A 38 -5.97 -4.20 -9.46
N ARG A 39 -4.68 -4.54 -9.31
CA ARG A 39 -4.11 -5.82 -9.74
C ARG A 39 -4.60 -7.01 -8.91
N HIS A 40 -4.88 -6.79 -7.63
CA HIS A 40 -5.30 -7.85 -6.69
C HIS A 40 -6.80 -7.90 -6.39
N GLY A 41 -7.60 -7.00 -6.98
CA GLY A 41 -9.04 -6.93 -6.74
C GLY A 41 -9.42 -6.35 -5.37
N GLY A 42 -8.51 -5.58 -4.76
CA GLY A 42 -8.61 -5.02 -3.43
C GLY A 42 -7.87 -5.83 -2.35
N ALA A 43 -8.14 -5.50 -1.09
CA ALA A 43 -7.70 -6.27 0.07
C ALA A 43 -8.86 -6.38 1.09
N SER A 44 -8.84 -7.40 1.94
CA SER A 44 -9.92 -7.58 2.94
C SER A 44 -9.57 -7.00 4.31
N THR A 45 -8.27 -6.84 4.60
CA THR A 45 -7.75 -6.37 5.89
C THR A 45 -6.45 -5.58 5.69
N PRO A 46 -6.02 -4.75 6.66
CA PRO A 46 -4.78 -3.99 6.52
C PRO A 46 -3.57 -4.92 6.52
N GLN A 47 -3.65 -6.05 7.23
CA GLN A 47 -2.64 -7.09 7.20
C GLN A 47 -2.53 -7.76 5.83
N ALA A 48 -3.65 -8.09 5.18
CA ALA A 48 -3.64 -8.61 3.81
C ALA A 48 -3.03 -7.60 2.83
N PHE A 49 -3.37 -6.32 2.96
CA PHE A 49 -2.75 -5.26 2.17
C PHE A 49 -1.23 -5.17 2.37
N LEU A 50 -0.74 -5.23 3.62
CA LEU A 50 0.70 -5.22 3.90
C LEU A 50 1.42 -6.43 3.30
N VAL A 51 0.81 -7.62 3.33
CA VAL A 51 1.36 -8.83 2.70
C VAL A 51 1.46 -8.66 1.18
N LEU A 52 0.42 -8.10 0.54
CA LEU A 52 0.46 -7.77 -0.88
C LEU A 52 1.58 -6.76 -1.18
N LEU A 53 1.73 -5.72 -0.35
CA LEU A 53 2.72 -4.68 -0.52
C LEU A 53 4.16 -5.22 -0.50
N GLU A 54 4.47 -6.21 0.34
CA GLU A 54 5.82 -6.76 0.46
C GLU A 54 6.27 -7.45 -0.84
N THR A 55 5.35 -8.16 -1.52
CA THR A 55 5.64 -8.90 -2.76
C THR A 55 5.35 -8.10 -4.03
N PHE A 56 4.75 -6.92 -3.90
CA PHE A 56 4.38 -6.07 -5.01
C PHE A 56 5.58 -5.33 -5.62
N THR A 57 5.61 -5.29 -6.95
CA THR A 57 6.50 -4.41 -7.74
C THR A 57 5.63 -3.57 -8.68
N PRO A 58 5.63 -2.23 -8.54
CA PRO A 58 4.87 -1.34 -9.41
C PRO A 58 5.34 -1.44 -10.86
N GLU A 59 4.43 -1.23 -11.80
CA GLU A 59 4.71 -1.31 -13.24
C GLU A 59 5.87 -0.42 -13.67
N MET A 60 5.93 0.81 -13.15
CA MET A 60 7.01 1.75 -13.41
C MET A 60 8.38 1.18 -13.01
N VAL A 61 8.45 0.46 -11.89
CA VAL A 61 9.69 -0.15 -11.38
C VAL A 61 10.04 -1.38 -12.21
N GLN A 62 9.05 -2.24 -12.47
CA GLN A 62 9.22 -3.42 -13.30
C GLN A 62 9.72 -3.05 -14.70
N HIS A 63 9.13 -2.02 -15.32
CA HIS A 63 9.56 -1.53 -16.62
C HIS A 63 11.02 -1.09 -16.66
N LYS A 64 11.51 -0.43 -15.59
CA LYS A 64 12.93 -0.04 -15.44
C LYS A 64 13.86 -1.23 -15.21
N ILE A 65 13.37 -2.31 -14.61
CA ILE A 65 14.12 -3.56 -14.46
C ILE A 65 14.22 -4.28 -15.81
N ASP A 66 13.12 -4.35 -16.56
CA ASP A 66 13.06 -4.98 -17.88
C ASP A 66 13.83 -4.18 -18.95
N ASN A 67 13.89 -2.86 -18.79
CA ASN A 67 14.56 -1.94 -19.71
C ASN A 67 15.58 -1.09 -18.92
N PRO A 68 16.72 -1.68 -18.53
CA PRO A 68 17.65 -1.01 -17.63
C PRO A 68 18.35 0.17 -18.30
N ASP A 69 18.35 1.31 -17.60
CA ASP A 69 19.09 2.50 -17.96
C ASP A 69 19.86 3.04 -16.73
N TRP A 70 20.57 4.17 -16.90
CA TRP A 70 21.38 4.76 -15.84
C TRP A 70 20.58 5.10 -14.56
N SER A 71 19.26 5.32 -14.69
CA SER A 71 18.37 5.65 -13.58
C SER A 71 17.73 4.43 -12.89
N THR A 72 17.84 3.22 -13.46
CA THR A 72 17.16 2.02 -12.92
C THR A 72 17.47 1.78 -11.45
N ALA A 73 18.75 1.84 -11.06
CA ALA A 73 19.16 1.65 -9.67
C ALA A 73 18.53 2.70 -8.74
N GLN A 74 18.37 3.95 -9.21
CA GLN A 74 17.73 5.01 -8.43
C GLN A 74 16.22 4.77 -8.30
N THR A 75 15.53 4.36 -9.37
CA THR A 75 14.09 4.07 -9.33
C THR A 75 13.79 2.89 -8.41
N VAL A 76 14.54 1.78 -8.53
CA VAL A 76 14.38 0.60 -7.65
C VAL A 76 14.68 0.98 -6.21
N SER A 77 15.76 1.73 -5.95
CA SER A 77 16.10 2.18 -4.60
C SER A 77 15.04 3.09 -4.00
N ARG A 78 14.48 4.03 -4.77
CA ARG A 78 13.38 4.89 -4.32
C ARG A 78 12.15 4.08 -3.93
N TRP A 79 11.75 3.12 -4.77
CA TRP A 79 10.63 2.24 -4.48
C TRP A 79 10.83 1.49 -3.16
N GLU A 80 11.94 0.76 -3.03
CA GLU A 80 12.20 -0.12 -1.88
C GLU A 80 12.50 0.65 -0.59
N ASN A 81 13.20 1.78 -0.68
CA ASN A 81 13.69 2.50 0.51
C ASN A 81 12.86 3.72 0.90
N THR A 82 12.00 4.23 0.01
CA THR A 82 11.19 5.42 0.29
C THR A 82 9.70 5.10 0.17
N THR A 83 9.23 4.78 -1.03
CA THR A 83 7.79 4.72 -1.33
C THR A 83 7.11 3.54 -0.63
N LYS A 84 7.67 2.33 -0.73
CA LYS A 84 7.14 1.13 -0.04
C LYS A 84 7.10 1.33 1.48
N LYS A 85 8.18 1.87 2.07
CA LYS A 85 8.26 2.15 3.51
C LYS A 85 7.26 3.21 3.96
N LEU A 86 7.04 4.24 3.14
CA LEU A 86 6.06 5.29 3.42
C LEU A 86 4.63 4.72 3.44
N ILE A 87 4.26 3.92 2.44
CA ILE A 87 2.96 3.22 2.37
C ILE A 87 2.77 2.34 3.60
N ARG A 88 3.76 1.51 3.93
CA ARG A 88 3.72 0.64 5.10
C ARG A 88 3.50 1.43 6.39
N ARG A 89 4.32 2.45 6.64
CA ARG A 89 4.22 3.28 7.85
C ARG A 89 2.86 3.95 7.98
N ARG A 90 2.34 4.57 6.90
CA ARG A 90 1.03 5.23 6.91
C ARG A 90 -0.10 4.23 7.17
N THR A 91 -0.01 3.03 6.59
CA THR A 91 -0.98 1.95 6.83
C THR A 91 -0.95 1.49 8.27
N GLU A 92 0.23 1.19 8.81
CA GLU A 92 0.41 0.77 10.20
C GLU A 92 -0.08 1.84 11.18
N GLN A 93 0.15 3.13 10.90
CA GLN A 93 -0.32 4.23 11.74
C GLN A 93 -1.84 4.42 11.68
N ARG A 94 -2.45 4.28 10.49
CA ARG A 94 -3.89 4.50 10.29
C ARG A 94 -4.74 3.33 10.77
N PHE A 95 -4.20 2.12 10.71
CA PHE A 95 -4.89 0.89 11.06
C PHE A 95 -4.25 0.20 12.28
N ALA A 96 -3.57 0.96 13.15
CA ALA A 96 -2.90 0.42 14.33
C ALA A 96 -3.85 -0.39 15.21
N ASP A 97 -5.05 0.12 15.45
CA ASP A 97 -6.08 -0.54 16.25
C ASP A 97 -6.60 -1.84 15.59
N GLU A 98 -6.82 -1.84 14.27
CA GLU A 98 -7.24 -3.04 13.53
C GLU A 98 -6.14 -4.12 13.52
N LEU A 99 -4.89 -3.70 13.33
CA LEU A 99 -3.73 -4.60 13.38
C LEU A 99 -3.49 -5.15 14.79
N ALA A 100 -3.70 -4.35 15.83
CA ALA A 100 -3.60 -4.79 17.22
C ALA A 100 -4.72 -5.78 17.59
N ALA A 101 -5.95 -5.51 17.15
CA ALA A 101 -7.09 -6.40 17.34
C ALA A 101 -6.89 -7.74 16.63
N ALA A 102 -6.40 -7.73 15.38
CA ALA A 102 -6.10 -8.95 14.62
C ALA A 102 -5.05 -9.84 15.31
N ASN A 103 -4.06 -9.25 15.97
CA ASN A 103 -3.05 -9.99 16.74
C ASN A 103 -3.59 -10.54 18.07
N SER A 104 -4.61 -9.89 18.62
CA SER A 104 -5.23 -10.30 19.91
C SER A 104 -6.30 -11.38 19.71
N SER A 105 -6.98 -11.41 18.56
CA SER A 105 -7.98 -12.44 18.20
C SER A 105 -7.37 -13.78 17.76
N GLY A 106 -6.05 -13.90 17.69
CA GLY A 106 -5.34 -15.16 17.41
C GLY A 106 -4.92 -15.94 18.66
N GLN A 107 -5.36 -15.54 19.87
CA GLN A 107 -5.00 -16.15 21.16
C GLN A 107 -6.18 -16.84 21.88
N GLU A 108 -7.22 -17.28 21.18
CA GLU A 108 -8.30 -18.10 21.76
C GLU A 108 -8.22 -19.58 21.32
#